data_AF-A0A3C0Q2G9-F1
#
_entry.id   AF-A0A3C0Q2G9-F1
#
_cell.length_a   1.000
_cell.length_b   1.000
_cell.length_c   1.000
_cell.angle_alpha   90.00
_cell.angle_beta   90.00
_cell.angle_gamma   90.00
#
_symmetry.space_group_name_H-M   'P 1'
#
loop_
_entity.id
_entity.type
_entity.pdbx_description
1 polymer ?
#
loop_
_entity_poly.entity_id
_entity_poly.type
_entity_poly.pdbx_seq_one_letter_code
_entity_poly.pdbx_strand_id
1 'polypeptide(L)'
;MSQDASLSDLINSMISRLEYTHPEEMKSVPESKQWEMIAVYASIDSVLASLYKQYCAAKENLGKLLVDKGAQDPMTEIAWDMHDSLRSAIETRLLELKDDGAVSARIAAIQATRFASRMPVKTLKRPQQTFDEMMIFMMMASMAMKESPASYDIRRDFGRAS
;
A
#
# COMPACT_ATOMS: atom_id res chain seq x y z
N MET A 1 -20.20 51.74 7.81
CA MET A 1 -20.53 50.35 8.14
C MET A 1 -21.24 49.75 6.95
N SER A 2 -20.58 48.88 6.21
CA SER A 2 -21.22 48.02 5.19
C SER A 2 -20.45 46.70 5.18
N GLN A 3 -20.93 45.76 5.98
CA GLN A 3 -20.48 44.36 5.94
C GLN A 3 -21.18 43.67 4.77
N ASP A 4 -20.78 44.02 3.55
CA ASP A 4 -21.08 43.27 2.34
C ASP A 4 -19.78 42.65 1.82
N ALA A 5 -19.04 41.96 2.69
CA ALA A 5 -18.09 40.95 2.25
C ALA A 5 -18.94 39.83 1.63
N SER A 6 -19.29 40.04 0.37
CA SER A 6 -20.44 39.39 -0.27
C SER A 6 -20.15 37.91 -0.42
N LEU A 7 -21.19 37.09 -0.34
CA LEU A 7 -21.12 35.66 -0.63
C LEU A 7 -20.29 35.33 -1.88
N SER A 8 -20.29 36.23 -2.87
CA SER A 8 -19.48 36.13 -4.08
C SER A 8 -17.97 36.14 -3.82
N ASP A 9 -17.47 36.89 -2.83
CA ASP A 9 -16.05 36.90 -2.47
C ASP A 9 -15.65 35.58 -1.79
N LEU A 10 -16.56 35.00 -0.99
CA LEU A 10 -16.38 33.68 -0.40
C LEU A 10 -16.39 32.59 -1.48
N ILE A 11 -17.34 32.64 -2.41
CA ILE A 11 -17.46 31.70 -3.52
C ILE A 11 -16.22 31.80 -4.42
N ASN A 12 -15.79 33.00 -4.77
CA ASN A 12 -14.58 33.21 -5.58
C ASN A 12 -13.32 32.74 -4.84
N SER A 13 -13.23 32.97 -3.52
CA SER A 13 -12.16 32.42 -2.68
C SER A 13 -12.14 30.89 -2.66
N MET A 14 -13.31 30.25 -2.60
CA MET A 14 -13.43 28.79 -2.64
C MET A 14 -13.07 28.23 -4.02
N ILE A 15 -13.51 28.88 -5.10
CA ILE A 15 -13.17 28.50 -6.48
C ILE A 15 -11.67 28.64 -6.71
N SER A 16 -11.04 29.75 -6.27
CA SER A 16 -9.59 29.93 -6.40
C SER A 16 -8.78 28.91 -5.59
N ARG A 17 -9.31 28.40 -4.46
CA ARG A 17 -8.70 27.27 -3.74
C ARG A 17 -8.82 25.93 -4.48
N LEU A 18 -9.92 25.73 -5.20
CA LEU A 18 -10.15 24.55 -6.06
C LEU A 18 -9.31 24.60 -7.35
N GLU A 19 -9.08 25.78 -7.92
CA GLU A 19 -8.23 25.94 -9.11
C GLU A 19 -6.73 25.68 -8.81
N TYR A 20 -6.32 25.79 -7.55
CA TYR A 20 -4.97 25.44 -7.08
C TYR A 20 -4.81 23.96 -6.71
N THR A 21 -5.88 23.17 -6.66
CA THR A 21 -5.74 21.70 -6.64
C THR A 21 -5.48 21.23 -8.07
N HIS A 22 -4.20 21.25 -8.47
CA HIS A 22 -3.76 20.68 -9.73
C HIS A 22 -4.32 19.25 -9.90
N PRO A 23 -5.12 18.95 -10.93
CA PRO A 23 -5.60 17.59 -11.18
C PRO A 23 -4.45 16.60 -11.46
N GLU A 24 -3.27 17.12 -11.79
CA GLU A 24 -2.02 16.36 -11.99
C GLU A 24 -1.42 15.80 -10.68
N GLU A 25 -1.76 16.36 -9.51
CA GLU A 25 -1.26 15.90 -8.20
C GLU A 25 -2.18 14.93 -7.48
N MET A 26 -3.42 14.76 -7.95
CA MET A 26 -4.17 13.54 -7.70
C MET A 26 -3.52 12.42 -8.50
N LYS A 27 -2.39 11.89 -8.00
CA LYS A 27 -1.95 10.53 -8.34
C LYS A 27 -3.15 9.65 -8.06
N SER A 28 -3.93 9.35 -9.11
CA SER A 28 -5.06 8.46 -9.02
C SER A 28 -4.48 7.15 -8.54
N VAL A 29 -4.68 6.87 -7.25
CA VAL A 29 -4.30 5.60 -6.68
C VAL A 29 -5.02 4.58 -7.56
N PRO A 30 -4.30 3.66 -8.24
CA PRO A 30 -4.91 2.67 -9.10
C PRO A 30 -6.11 2.06 -8.38
N GLU A 31 -7.24 1.88 -9.07
CA GLU A 31 -8.50 1.45 -8.47
C GLU A 31 -8.30 0.21 -7.57
N SER A 32 -7.42 -0.71 -8.00
CA SER A 32 -6.98 -1.89 -7.23
C SER A 32 -6.39 -1.54 -5.85
N LYS A 33 -5.51 -0.53 -5.78
CA LYS A 33 -4.93 -0.06 -4.52
C LYS A 33 -5.95 0.66 -3.63
N GLN A 34 -6.95 1.32 -4.23
CA GLN A 34 -8.05 1.91 -3.46
C GLN A 34 -8.90 0.83 -2.80
N TRP A 35 -9.23 -0.24 -3.53
CA TRP A 35 -9.98 -1.38 -2.98
C TRP A 35 -9.21 -2.14 -1.89
N GLU A 36 -7.90 -2.33 -2.06
CA GLU A 36 -7.05 -2.92 -1.01
C GLU A 36 -7.03 -2.09 0.26
N MET A 37 -6.97 -0.76 0.12
CA MET A 37 -7.05 0.16 1.25
C MET A 37 -8.40 0.04 1.95
N ILE A 38 -9.51 0.07 1.21
CA ILE A 38 -10.86 -0.09 1.76
C ILE A 38 -10.99 -1.39 2.55
N ALA A 39 -10.44 -2.49 2.03
CA ALA A 39 -10.45 -3.79 2.72
C ALA A 39 -9.72 -3.76 4.07
N VAL A 40 -8.61 -3.02 4.18
CA VAL A 40 -7.89 -2.86 5.46
C VAL A 40 -8.71 -2.03 6.46
N TYR A 41 -9.26 -0.90 6.03
CA TYR A 41 -10.10 -0.07 6.90
C TYR A 41 -11.39 -0.80 7.34
N ALA A 42 -12.02 -1.55 6.44
CA ALA A 42 -13.21 -2.34 6.72
C ALA A 42 -12.95 -3.48 7.74
N SER A 43 -11.71 -3.96 7.86
CA SER A 43 -11.36 -4.96 8.89
C SER A 43 -11.37 -4.40 10.32
N ILE A 44 -11.36 -3.07 10.46
CA ILE A 44 -11.30 -2.36 11.75
C ILE A 44 -12.64 -1.67 12.04
N ASP A 45 -13.28 -1.10 11.03
CA ASP A 45 -14.53 -0.36 11.16
C ASP A 45 -15.73 -1.18 10.63
N SER A 46 -16.60 -1.58 11.55
CA SER A 46 -17.79 -2.39 11.23
C SER A 46 -18.82 -1.63 10.37
N VAL A 47 -18.88 -0.31 10.48
CA VAL A 47 -19.77 0.54 9.68
C VAL A 47 -19.32 0.53 8.22
N LEU A 48 -18.04 0.80 7.98
CA LEU A 48 -17.45 0.72 6.64
C LEU A 48 -17.59 -0.68 6.03
N ALA A 49 -17.42 -1.75 6.82
CA ALA A 49 -17.66 -3.12 6.35
C ALA A 49 -19.10 -3.35 5.90
N SER A 50 -20.08 -2.84 6.66
CA SER A 50 -21.49 -2.91 6.29
C SER A 50 -21.79 -2.10 5.04
N LEU A 51 -21.30 -0.86 4.95
CA LEU A 51 -21.47 0.00 3.78
C LEU A 51 -20.88 -0.65 2.52
N TYR A 52 -19.69 -1.23 2.63
CA TYR A 52 -19.06 -1.94 1.51
C TYR A 52 -19.89 -3.14 1.04
N LYS A 53 -20.43 -3.94 1.98
CA LYS A 53 -21.33 -5.05 1.64
C LYS A 53 -22.58 -4.57 0.92
N GLN A 54 -23.20 -3.49 1.39
CA GLN A 54 -24.38 -2.89 0.76
C GLN A 54 -24.05 -2.35 -0.63
N TYR A 55 -22.89 -1.70 -0.79
CA TYR A 55 -22.40 -1.23 -2.08
C TYR A 55 -22.22 -2.36 -3.09
N CYS A 56 -21.60 -3.48 -2.71
CA CYS A 56 -21.48 -4.64 -3.58
C CYS A 56 -22.85 -5.18 -4.02
N ALA A 57 -23.80 -5.32 -3.09
CA ALA A 57 -25.15 -5.76 -3.39
C ALA A 57 -25.90 -4.78 -4.33
N ALA A 58 -25.75 -3.47 -4.10
CA ALA A 58 -26.33 -2.43 -4.95
C ALA A 58 -25.74 -2.46 -6.36
N LYS A 59 -24.42 -2.63 -6.50
CA LYS A 59 -23.73 -2.77 -7.78
C LYS A 59 -24.21 -3.99 -8.56
N GLU A 60 -24.35 -5.14 -7.90
CA GLU A 60 -24.89 -6.35 -8.52
C GLU A 60 -26.34 -6.17 -8.99
N ASN A 61 -27.18 -5.54 -8.16
CA ASN A 61 -28.56 -5.26 -8.50
C ASN A 61 -28.67 -4.29 -9.69
N LEU A 62 -27.88 -3.22 -9.70
CA LEU A 62 -27.80 -2.29 -10.81
C LEU A 62 -27.37 -2.98 -12.10
N GLY A 63 -26.36 -3.87 -12.04
CA GLY A 63 -25.91 -4.67 -13.16
C GLY A 63 -27.03 -5.55 -13.73
N LYS A 64 -27.82 -6.21 -12.87
CA LYS A 64 -28.98 -7.01 -13.30
C LYS A 64 -30.05 -6.15 -13.99
N LEU A 65 -30.41 -5.01 -13.39
CA LEU A 65 -31.42 -4.11 -13.95
C LEU A 65 -31.00 -3.51 -15.29
N LEU A 66 -29.72 -3.16 -15.46
CA LEU A 66 -29.18 -2.69 -16.73
C LEU A 66 -29.29 -3.74 -17.84
N VAL A 67 -29.09 -5.02 -17.51
CA VAL A 67 -29.22 -6.13 -18.47
C VAL A 67 -30.69 -6.43 -18.77
N ASP A 68 -31.55 -6.47 -17.75
CA ASP A 68 -32.93 -6.96 -17.87
C ASP A 68 -33.88 -5.88 -18.44
N LYS A 69 -33.71 -4.62 -18.04
CA LYS A 69 -34.64 -3.53 -18.33
C LYS A 69 -34.02 -2.36 -19.10
N GLY A 70 -32.69 -2.28 -19.12
CA GLY A 70 -31.97 -1.21 -19.77
C GLY A 70 -31.82 0.05 -18.91
N ALA A 71 -31.06 1.01 -19.44
CA ALA A 71 -30.65 2.21 -18.71
C ALA A 71 -31.75 3.26 -18.51
N GLN A 72 -32.83 3.19 -19.30
CA GLN A 72 -33.94 4.17 -19.27
C GLN A 72 -35.09 3.73 -18.35
N ASP A 73 -34.98 2.57 -17.69
CA ASP A 73 -36.01 2.11 -16.75
C ASP A 73 -35.92 2.90 -15.43
N PRO A 74 -37.04 3.39 -14.88
CA PRO A 74 -37.03 4.13 -13.62
C PRO A 74 -36.43 3.36 -12.44
N MET A 75 -36.52 2.02 -12.43
CA MET A 75 -35.89 1.22 -11.38
C MET A 75 -34.37 1.17 -11.53
N THR A 76 -33.86 1.23 -12.77
CA THR A 76 -32.43 1.34 -13.05
C THR A 76 -31.88 2.68 -12.58
N GLU A 77 -32.63 3.78 -12.75
CA GLU A 77 -32.27 5.11 -12.24
C GLU A 77 -32.18 5.11 -10.71
N ILE A 78 -33.19 4.56 -10.01
CA ILE A 78 -33.15 4.42 -8.55
C ILE A 78 -31.96 3.57 -8.09
N ALA A 79 -31.65 2.48 -8.81
CA ALA A 79 -30.52 1.64 -8.49
C ALA A 79 -29.17 2.36 -8.70
N TRP A 80 -29.09 3.26 -9.69
CA TRP A 80 -27.95 4.15 -9.89
C TRP A 80 -27.77 5.11 -8.72
N ASP A 81 -28.82 5.81 -8.30
CA ASP A 81 -28.79 6.74 -7.18
C ASP A 81 -28.38 6.05 -5.88
N MET A 82 -28.88 4.84 -5.65
CA MET A 82 -28.51 4.05 -4.49
C MET A 82 -27.03 3.65 -4.52
N HIS A 83 -26.53 3.23 -5.69
CA HIS A 83 -25.11 2.89 -5.86
C HIS A 83 -24.20 4.11 -5.64
N ASP A 84 -24.56 5.27 -6.17
CA ASP A 84 -23.79 6.52 -6.01
C ASP A 84 -23.82 7.05 -4.57
N SER A 85 -24.98 6.98 -3.92
CA SER A 85 -25.13 7.34 -2.50
C SER A 85 -24.27 6.47 -1.59
N LEU A 86 -24.24 5.15 -1.83
CA LEU A 86 -23.40 4.22 -1.06
C LEU A 86 -21.92 4.45 -1.32
N ARG A 87 -21.53 4.76 -2.56
CA ARG A 87 -20.15 5.14 -2.89
C ARG A 87 -19.72 6.37 -2.10
N SER A 88 -20.54 7.42 -2.14
CA SER A 88 -20.27 8.65 -1.40
C SER A 88 -20.15 8.42 0.10
N ALA A 89 -21.05 7.60 0.69
CA ALA A 89 -21.00 7.25 2.11
C ALA A 89 -19.71 6.50 2.51
N ILE A 90 -19.24 5.57 1.65
CA ILE A 90 -17.97 4.87 1.85
C ILE A 90 -16.80 5.87 1.81
N GLU A 91 -16.78 6.76 0.83
CA GLU A 91 -15.72 7.76 0.68
C GLU A 91 -15.67 8.72 1.86
N THR A 92 -16.82 9.21 2.33
CA THR A 92 -16.91 10.03 3.55
C THR A 92 -16.40 9.28 4.77
N ARG A 93 -16.85 8.04 4.99
CA ARG A 93 -16.41 7.25 6.14
C ARG A 93 -14.91 6.98 6.11
N LEU A 94 -14.33 6.75 4.93
CA LEU A 94 -12.89 6.58 4.77
C LEU A 94 -12.11 7.84 5.13
N LEU A 95 -12.62 9.02 4.81
CA LEU A 95 -12.00 10.29 5.21
C LEU A 95 -12.02 10.43 6.74
N GLU A 96 -13.17 10.19 7.37
CA GLU A 96 -13.29 10.22 8.83
C GLU A 96 -12.30 9.27 9.52
N LEU A 97 -12.17 8.04 9.01
CA LEU A 97 -11.26 7.04 9.58
C LEU A 97 -9.78 7.37 9.33
N LYS A 98 -9.45 8.13 8.29
CA LYS A 98 -8.08 8.62 8.05
C LYS A 98 -7.74 9.74 9.03
N ASP A 99 -8.69 10.61 9.31
CA ASP A 99 -8.52 11.73 10.25
C ASP A 99 -8.48 11.25 11.71
N ASP A 100 -9.03 10.06 12.02
CA ASP A 100 -8.88 9.41 13.32
C ASP A 100 -7.46 8.84 13.51
N GLY A 101 -6.66 9.53 14.34
CA GLY A 101 -5.28 9.14 14.66
C GLY A 101 -5.16 7.74 15.31
N ALA A 102 -6.17 7.29 16.08
CA ALA A 102 -6.13 5.98 16.72
C ALA A 102 -6.34 4.85 15.70
N VAL A 103 -7.23 5.06 14.74
CA VAL A 103 -7.46 4.13 13.62
C VAL A 103 -6.26 4.09 12.69
N SER A 104 -5.72 5.25 12.32
CA SER A 104 -4.52 5.36 11.49
C SER A 104 -3.31 4.65 12.11
N ALA A 105 -3.11 4.75 13.43
CA ALA A 105 -2.05 4.01 14.12
C ALA A 105 -2.25 2.48 14.07
N ARG A 106 -3.49 2.00 14.22
CA ARG A 106 -3.82 0.57 14.10
C ARG A 106 -3.56 0.04 12.69
N ILE A 107 -3.91 0.83 11.67
CA ILE A 107 -3.68 0.47 10.27
C ILE A 107 -2.19 0.40 9.96
N ALA A 108 -1.40 1.36 10.44
CA ALA A 108 0.06 1.33 10.31
C ALA A 108 0.66 0.06 10.95
N ALA A 109 0.17 -0.35 12.12
CA ALA A 109 0.61 -1.57 12.78
C ALA A 109 0.25 -2.85 11.98
N ILE A 110 -0.95 -2.92 11.40
CA ILE A 110 -1.38 -4.03 10.55
C ILE A 110 -0.52 -4.12 9.28
N GLN A 111 -0.24 -2.98 8.65
CA GLN A 111 0.63 -2.92 7.47
C GLN A 111 2.05 -3.37 7.82
N ALA A 112 2.64 -2.85 8.90
CA ALA A 112 3.97 -3.25 9.38
C ALA A 112 4.06 -4.76 9.65
N THR A 113 3.02 -5.35 10.24
CA THR A 113 2.95 -6.80 10.49
C THR A 113 2.91 -7.60 9.19
N ARG A 114 2.15 -7.15 8.18
CA ARG A 114 2.11 -7.78 6.85
C ARG A 114 3.48 -7.72 6.16
N PHE A 115 4.21 -6.61 6.28
CA PHE A 115 5.57 -6.52 5.75
C PHE A 115 6.56 -7.43 6.48
N ALA A 116 6.50 -7.50 7.81
CA ALA A 116 7.36 -8.40 8.60
C ALA A 116 7.12 -9.88 8.24
N SER A 117 5.87 -10.28 7.99
CA SER A 117 5.52 -11.64 7.57
C SER A 117 5.99 -12.03 6.16
N ARG A 118 6.28 -11.04 5.30
CA ARG A 118 6.77 -11.23 3.93
C ARG A 118 8.29 -11.25 3.83
N MET A 119 9.01 -10.87 4.87
CA MET A 119 10.45 -11.09 4.90
C MET A 119 10.69 -12.59 5.06
N PRO A 120 11.43 -13.25 4.17
CA PRO A 120 11.89 -14.59 4.45
C PRO A 120 12.74 -14.48 5.72
N VAL A 121 12.29 -15.13 6.79
CA VAL A 121 13.15 -15.43 7.93
C VAL A 121 14.29 -16.23 7.35
N LYS A 122 15.38 -15.57 6.96
CA LYS A 122 16.65 -16.22 6.67
C LYS A 122 17.07 -16.82 7.99
N THR A 123 16.61 -18.03 8.27
CA THR A 123 17.28 -18.91 9.20
C THR A 123 18.70 -19.01 8.66
N LEU A 124 19.62 -18.26 9.25
CA LEU A 124 21.05 -18.41 9.02
C LEU A 124 21.42 -19.83 9.46
N LYS A 125 21.21 -20.80 8.58
CA LYS A 125 21.92 -22.08 8.67
C LYS A 125 23.38 -21.70 8.48
N ARG A 126 24.17 -21.76 9.54
CA ARG A 126 25.63 -21.78 9.43
C ARG A 126 25.96 -22.85 8.37
N PRO A 127 26.57 -22.50 7.23
CA PRO A 127 27.05 -23.54 6.34
C PRO A 127 28.12 -24.30 7.10
N GLN A 128 27.90 -25.59 7.37
CA GLN A 128 29.03 -26.48 7.65
C GLN A 128 29.81 -26.54 6.35
N GLN A 129 30.85 -25.72 6.25
CA GLN A 129 31.85 -25.82 5.19
C GLN A 129 32.38 -27.24 5.23
N THR A 130 32.06 -28.02 4.19
CA THR A 130 32.51 -29.40 4.11
C THR A 130 34.00 -29.40 3.77
N PHE A 131 34.73 -30.40 4.26
CA PHE A 131 36.19 -30.49 4.11
C PHE A 131 36.62 -30.44 2.62
N ASP A 132 35.76 -30.92 1.72
CA ASP A 132 35.99 -30.89 0.27
C ASP A 132 36.03 -29.47 -0.29
N GLU A 133 35.16 -28.55 0.17
CA GLU A 133 35.19 -27.14 -0.29
C GLU A 133 36.46 -26.43 0.19
N MET A 134 36.92 -26.75 1.39
CA MET A 134 38.18 -26.22 1.93
C MET A 134 39.40 -26.79 1.18
N MET A 135 39.38 -28.07 0.83
CA MET A 135 40.40 -28.72 0.02
C MET A 135 40.47 -28.14 -1.40
N ILE A 136 39.33 -27.88 -2.03
CA ILE A 136 39.24 -27.22 -3.35
C ILE A 136 39.82 -25.81 -3.28
N PHE A 137 39.50 -25.05 -2.22
CA PHE A 137 40.07 -23.71 -2.02
C PHE A 137 41.59 -23.76 -1.80
N MET A 138 42.10 -24.68 -0.97
CA MET A 138 43.55 -24.84 -0.77
C MET A 138 44.28 -25.25 -2.05
N MET A 139 43.67 -26.10 -2.88
CA MET A 139 44.22 -26.52 -4.16
C MET A 139 44.28 -25.34 -5.16
N MET A 140 43.22 -24.54 -5.23
CA MET A 140 43.19 -23.33 -6.05
C MET A 140 44.21 -22.28 -5.58
N ALA A 141 44.33 -22.07 -4.26
CA ALA A 141 45.32 -21.15 -3.70
C ALA A 141 46.76 -21.62 -3.96
N SER A 142 47.01 -22.93 -3.90
CA SER A 142 48.32 -23.53 -4.20
C SER A 142 48.69 -23.42 -5.68
N MET A 143 47.71 -23.51 -6.58
CA MET A 143 47.91 -23.25 -8.01
C MET A 143 48.22 -21.78 -8.28
N ALA A 144 47.48 -20.86 -7.66
CA ALA A 144 47.73 -19.42 -7.78
C ALA A 144 49.10 -18.99 -7.20
N MET A 145 49.58 -19.67 -6.15
CA MET A 145 50.89 -19.39 -5.55
C MET A 145 52.07 -20.01 -6.33
N LYS A 146 51.85 -21.03 -7.17
CA LYS A 146 52.91 -21.59 -8.04
C LYS A 146 53.30 -20.67 -9.19
N GLU A 147 52.44 -19.73 -9.57
CA GLU A 147 52.69 -18.78 -10.66
C GLU A 147 53.32 -17.44 -10.21
N SER A 148 53.61 -17.28 -8.91
CA SER A 148 54.22 -16.04 -8.38
C SER A 148 55.53 -16.35 -7.64
N PRO A 149 56.71 -15.85 -8.09
CA PRO A 149 58.00 -16.12 -7.46
C PRO A 149 58.25 -15.30 -6.17
N ALA A 150 57.19 -14.79 -5.52
CA ALA A 150 57.30 -14.05 -4.27
C ALA A 150 56.56 -14.80 -3.16
N SER A 151 57.25 -15.75 -2.54
CA SER A 151 56.81 -16.43 -1.31
C SER A 151 56.67 -15.41 -0.18
N TYR A 152 55.45 -14.93 0.07
CA TYR A 152 55.12 -14.21 1.30
C TYR A 152 54.79 -15.23 2.40
N ASP A 153 55.64 -15.29 3.42
CA ASP A 153 55.58 -16.22 4.54
C ASP A 153 54.44 -15.85 5.49
N ILE A 154 53.35 -16.62 5.39
CA ILE A 154 52.09 -16.48 6.15
C ILE A 154 52.31 -16.62 7.67
N ARG A 155 53.47 -17.13 8.12
CA ARG A 155 53.80 -17.29 9.54
C ARG A 155 54.04 -15.97 10.26
N ARG A 156 54.34 -14.88 9.54
CA ARG A 156 54.71 -13.60 10.15
C ARG A 156 53.50 -12.83 10.74
N ASP A 157 52.30 -13.09 10.24
CA ASP A 157 51.11 -12.32 10.64
C ASP A 157 50.43 -12.86 11.91
N PHE A 158 50.73 -14.09 12.34
CA PHE A 158 50.19 -14.64 13.58
C PHE A 158 50.85 -14.10 14.87
N GLY A 159 51.98 -13.38 14.75
CA GLY A 159 52.72 -12.86 15.91
C GLY A 159 52.35 -11.44 16.35
N ARG A 160 51.45 -10.74 15.64
CA ARG A 160 51.08 -9.34 15.95
C ARG A 160 49.69 -9.17 16.57
N ALA A 161 49.00 -10.28 16.83
CA ALA A 161 47.80 -10.29 17.66
C ALA A 161 48.17 -10.75 19.09
N SER A 162 48.96 -9.94 19.78
CA SER A 162 49.08 -9.97 21.25
C SER A 162 49.41 -8.59 21.78
#